data_AF-A0A5K0WDY2-F1
#
_entry.id   AF-A0A5K0WDY2-F1
#
_cell.length_a   1.000
_cell.length_b   1.000
_cell.length_c   1.000
_cell.angle_alpha   90.00
_cell.angle_beta   90.00
_cell.angle_gamma   90.00
#
_symmetry.space_group_name_H-M   'P 1'
#
loop_
_entity.id
_entity.type
_entity.pdbx_description
1 polymer ?
#
loop_
_entity_poly.entity_id
_entity_poly.type
_entity_poly.pdbx_seq_one_letter_code
_entity_poly.pdbx_strand_id
1 'polypeptide(L)'
;VDYILGDNPRATSYMVGYGNNYPRQVHHRGSSIVSIKVNPTFVSCRGGYATWFSRKASDPNLLDGAIVGGPDAYDDFADERDNYEQTEPATYNNAPLIGVLSRLHGGSGGYNQLLP
;
A
#
# COMPACT_ATOMS: atom_id res chain seq x y z
N VAL A 1 12.79 8.40 0.08
CA VAL A 1 11.67 7.94 0.93
C VAL A 1 10.52 8.92 0.86
N ASP A 2 10.82 10.22 0.97
CA ASP A 2 9.83 11.30 0.92
C ASP A 2 8.86 11.19 -0.27
N TYR A 3 9.37 10.91 -1.47
CA TYR A 3 8.52 10.67 -2.65
C TYR A 3 7.46 9.57 -2.43
N ILE A 4 7.84 8.43 -1.85
CA ILE A 4 6.90 7.33 -1.53
C ILE A 4 5.90 7.79 -0.47
N LEU A 5 6.32 8.65 0.44
CA LEU A 5 5.50 9.12 1.57
C LEU A 5 4.66 10.35 1.26
N GLY A 6 4.70 10.88 0.03
CA GLY A 6 3.81 11.94 -0.44
C GLY A 6 4.48 13.19 -0.99
N ASP A 7 5.82 13.27 -0.99
CA ASP A 7 6.55 14.37 -1.65
C ASP A 7 6.70 14.10 -3.15
N ASN A 8 5.57 14.14 -3.86
CA ASN A 8 5.46 13.92 -5.29
C ASN A 8 4.41 14.87 -5.90
N PRO A 9 4.36 15.05 -7.24
CA PRO A 9 3.45 16.00 -7.89
C PRO A 9 1.96 15.81 -7.56
N ARG A 10 1.57 14.59 -7.15
CA ARG A 10 0.19 14.23 -6.79
C ARG A 10 -0.11 14.36 -5.30
N ALA A 11 0.87 14.74 -4.48
CA ALA A 11 0.77 14.74 -3.02
C ALA A 11 0.15 13.45 -2.46
N THR A 12 0.47 12.30 -3.05
CA THR A 12 -0.11 10.98 -2.71
C THR A 12 0.93 10.12 -2.02
N SER A 13 0.65 9.63 -0.81
CA SER A 13 1.48 8.58 -0.23
C SER A 13 1.18 7.25 -0.92
N TYR A 14 2.21 6.56 -1.38
CA TYR A 14 2.10 5.19 -1.90
C TYR A 14 2.22 4.14 -0.78
N MET A 15 2.26 4.57 0.48
CA MET A 15 2.07 3.72 1.66
C MET A 15 0.64 3.85 2.16
N VAL A 16 -0.12 2.76 2.08
CA VAL A 16 -1.51 2.70 2.50
C VAL A 16 -1.63 3.06 3.99
N GLY A 17 -2.54 3.99 4.31
CA GLY A 17 -2.78 4.45 5.67
C GLY A 17 -1.89 5.61 6.13
N TYR A 18 -0.86 5.98 5.36
CA TYR A 18 0.04 7.08 5.70
C TYR A 18 -0.32 8.39 4.99
N GLY A 19 -0.28 9.51 5.72
CA GLY A 19 -0.63 10.83 5.19
C GLY A 19 -2.13 11.03 4.92
N ASN A 20 -2.47 12.15 4.28
CA ASN A 20 -3.87 12.55 4.05
C ASN A 20 -4.46 11.95 2.76
N ASN A 21 -3.61 11.55 1.81
CA ASN A 21 -4.00 11.03 0.51
C ASN A 21 -3.16 9.78 0.20
N TYR A 22 -3.82 8.64 -0.01
CA TYR A 22 -3.20 7.33 -0.22
C TYR A 22 -4.16 6.37 -0.95
N PRO A 23 -3.66 5.30 -1.61
CA PRO A 23 -4.47 4.30 -2.30
C PRO A 23 -5.55 3.67 -1.42
N ARG A 24 -6.76 3.56 -1.97
CA ARG A 24 -7.93 2.99 -1.32
C ARG A 24 -8.47 1.75 -2.02
N GLN A 25 -7.98 1.41 -3.22
CA GLN A 25 -8.39 0.23 -3.99
C GLN A 25 -7.18 -0.65 -4.28
N VAL A 26 -6.60 -1.20 -3.22
CA VAL A 26 -5.36 -1.98 -3.30
C VAL A 26 -5.66 -3.35 -3.91
N HIS A 27 -4.78 -3.88 -4.77
CA HIS A 27 -4.87 -5.25 -5.32
C HIS A 27 -4.60 -6.31 -4.24
N HIS A 28 -5.45 -6.38 -3.21
CA HIS A 28 -5.28 -7.30 -2.09
C HIS A 28 -6.61 -7.90 -1.65
N ARG A 29 -6.73 -9.24 -1.71
CA ARG A 29 -7.99 -9.95 -1.42
C ARG A 29 -8.47 -9.73 0.01
N GLY A 30 -7.56 -9.78 0.99
CA GLY A 30 -7.90 -9.56 2.40
C GLY A 30 -8.27 -8.11 2.71
N SER A 31 -7.80 -7.16 1.90
CA SER A 31 -8.14 -5.74 2.01
C SER A 31 -9.54 -5.49 1.45
N SER A 32 -9.76 -5.99 0.23
CA SER A 32 -10.96 -5.74 -0.59
C SER A 32 -12.21 -6.51 -0.17
N ILE A 33 -12.09 -7.70 0.44
CA ILE A 33 -13.24 -8.50 0.88
C ILE A 33 -13.63 -8.13 2.32
N VAL A 34 -14.92 -7.93 2.60
CA VAL A 34 -15.41 -7.60 3.96
C VAL A 34 -14.87 -8.57 5.02
N SER A 35 -14.49 -8.02 6.18
CA SER A 35 -14.03 -8.82 7.32
C SER A 35 -15.13 -9.78 7.80
N ILE A 36 -14.71 -10.98 8.21
CA ILE A 36 -15.58 -11.96 8.90
C ILE A 36 -16.20 -11.42 10.19
N LYS A 37 -15.58 -10.40 10.80
CA LYS A 37 -16.12 -9.72 11.99
C LYS A 37 -17.32 -8.85 11.68
N VAL A 38 -17.47 -8.40 10.43
CA VAL A 38 -18.57 -7.57 9.95
C VAL A 38 -19.62 -8.44 9.25
N ASN A 39 -19.20 -9.36 8.39
CA ASN A 39 -20.08 -10.33 7.75
C ASN A 39 -19.41 -11.71 7.72
N PRO A 40 -19.90 -12.69 8.51
CA PRO A 40 -19.30 -14.02 8.59
C PRO A 40 -19.65 -14.94 7.41
N THR A 41 -20.45 -14.48 6.44
CA THR A 41 -20.82 -15.26 5.25
C THR A 41 -19.58 -15.66 4.47
N PHE A 42 -19.46 -16.94 4.14
CA PHE A 42 -18.33 -17.45 3.37
C PHE A 42 -18.28 -16.83 1.97
N VAL A 43 -17.12 -16.30 1.60
CA VAL A 43 -16.83 -15.79 0.26
C VAL A 43 -15.92 -16.79 -0.45
N SER A 44 -16.46 -17.50 -1.44
CA SER A 44 -15.67 -18.41 -2.28
C SER A 44 -14.70 -17.63 -3.18
N CYS A 45 -13.67 -18.26 -3.72
CA CYS A 45 -12.72 -17.58 -4.63
C CYS A 45 -13.42 -16.93 -5.84
N ARG A 46 -14.35 -17.65 -6.49
CA ARG A 46 -15.12 -17.13 -7.62
C ARG A 46 -16.10 -16.03 -7.19
N GLY A 47 -16.73 -16.16 -6.02
CA GLY A 47 -17.59 -15.10 -5.45
C GLY A 47 -16.79 -13.85 -5.10
N GLY A 48 -15.59 -14.03 -4.54
CA GLY A 48 -14.59 -13.00 -4.28
C GLY A 48 -14.29 -12.18 -5.53
N TYR A 49 -13.94 -12.88 -6.61
CA TYR A 49 -13.66 -12.26 -7.90
C TYR A 49 -14.89 -11.54 -8.49
N ALA A 50 -16.06 -12.18 -8.47
CA ALA A 50 -17.27 -11.62 -9.07
C ALA A 50 -17.82 -10.39 -8.33
N THR A 51 -17.65 -10.33 -7.00
CA THR A 51 -18.28 -9.30 -6.15
C THR A 51 -17.30 -8.23 -5.65
N TRP A 52 -16.07 -8.62 -5.31
CA TRP A 52 -15.14 -7.74 -4.58
C TRP A 52 -14.01 -7.21 -5.45
N PHE A 53 -13.50 -8.00 -6.39
CA PHE A 53 -12.38 -7.57 -7.25
C PHE A 53 -12.75 -6.34 -8.09
N SER A 54 -13.87 -6.39 -8.81
CA SER A 54 -14.36 -5.31 -9.69
C SER A 54 -15.07 -4.17 -8.98
N ARG A 55 -15.24 -4.23 -7.65
CA ARG A 55 -15.98 -3.22 -6.88
C ARG A 55 -15.21 -1.90 -6.85
N LYS A 56 -15.74 -0.83 -7.45
CA LYS A 56 -15.07 0.49 -7.51
C LYS A 56 -15.08 1.29 -6.20
N ALA A 57 -15.62 0.73 -5.12
CA ALA A 57 -15.55 1.34 -3.79
C ALA A 57 -14.24 0.97 -3.10
N SER A 58 -13.80 1.84 -2.19
CA SER A 58 -12.63 1.62 -1.32
C SER A 58 -12.68 0.27 -0.62
N ASP A 59 -11.50 -0.25 -0.32
CA ASP A 59 -11.33 -1.49 0.42
C ASP A 59 -11.96 -1.39 1.83
N PRO A 60 -12.77 -2.38 2.25
CA PRO A 60 -13.41 -2.37 3.56
C PRO A 60 -12.43 -2.54 4.72
N ASN A 61 -11.23 -3.09 4.49
CA ASN A 61 -10.20 -3.22 5.50
C ASN A 61 -8.98 -2.42 5.06
N LEU A 62 -8.48 -1.53 5.93
CA LEU A 62 -7.25 -0.80 5.64
C LEU A 62 -6.04 -1.75 5.69
N LEU A 63 -5.33 -1.87 4.58
CA LEU A 63 -4.06 -2.62 4.52
C LEU A 63 -2.90 -1.74 5.01
N ASP A 64 -2.95 -1.36 6.28
CA ASP A 64 -2.06 -0.36 6.87
C ASP A 64 -0.57 -0.70 6.69
N GLY A 65 0.21 0.30 6.26
CA GLY A 65 1.65 0.19 6.02
C GLY A 65 2.05 -0.54 4.73
N ALA A 66 1.12 -1.03 3.91
CA ALA A 66 1.45 -1.65 2.63
C ALA A 66 1.96 -0.62 1.62
N ILE A 67 3.06 -0.94 0.93
CA ILE A 67 3.57 -0.12 -0.17
C ILE A 67 3.09 -0.73 -1.48
N VAL A 68 2.35 0.06 -2.25
CA VAL A 68 1.87 -0.34 -3.58
C VAL A 68 2.97 -0.19 -4.63
N GLY A 69 2.76 -0.73 -5.83
CA GLY A 69 3.72 -0.63 -6.95
C GLY A 69 4.14 0.81 -7.27
N GLY A 70 3.21 1.77 -7.13
CA GLY A 70 3.48 3.19 -7.31
C GLY A 70 3.07 3.71 -8.68
N PRO A 71 3.45 4.95 -9.04
CA PRO A 71 3.03 5.60 -10.27
C PRO A 71 3.78 5.06 -11.49
N ASP A 72 3.31 5.43 -12.68
CA ASP A 72 4.06 5.25 -13.91
C ASP A 72 5.22 6.25 -14.07
N ALA A 73 5.87 6.22 -15.23
CA ALA A 73 7.02 7.07 -15.53
C ALA A 73 6.70 8.57 -15.62
N TYR A 74 5.42 8.96 -15.65
CA TYR A 74 4.93 10.34 -15.73
C TYR A 74 4.29 10.81 -14.42
N ASP A 75 4.60 10.13 -13.31
CA ASP A 75 4.02 10.33 -11.98
C ASP A 75 2.53 10.00 -11.92
N ASP A 76 1.91 9.40 -12.95
CA ASP A 76 0.48 9.10 -12.95
C ASP A 76 0.15 7.80 -12.22
N PHE A 77 -0.90 7.86 -11.39
CA PHE A 77 -1.36 6.75 -10.56
C PHE A 77 -2.88 6.60 -10.64
N ALA A 78 -3.33 5.44 -11.10
CA ALA A 78 -4.73 5.03 -11.08
C ALA A 78 -4.98 4.09 -9.90
N ASP A 79 -5.67 4.61 -8.88
CA ASP A 79 -6.10 3.85 -7.69
C ASP A 79 -7.27 2.91 -8.04
N GLU A 80 -6.97 1.91 -8.85
CA GLU A 80 -7.91 0.92 -9.37
C GLU A 80 -7.40 -0.48 -9.07
N ARG A 81 -8.22 -1.29 -8.40
CA ARG A 81 -7.84 -2.62 -7.91
C ARG A 81 -7.42 -3.57 -9.03
N ASP A 82 -7.93 -3.39 -10.23
CA ASP A 82 -7.58 -4.16 -11.43
C ASP A 82 -6.29 -3.68 -12.11
N ASN A 83 -5.80 -2.48 -11.76
CA ASN A 83 -4.46 -2.01 -12.13
C ASN A 83 -3.41 -2.57 -11.16
N TYR A 84 -3.17 -3.88 -11.26
CA TYR A 84 -2.23 -4.58 -10.38
C TYR A 84 -0.81 -4.03 -10.49
N GLU A 85 -0.38 -3.53 -11.65
CA GLU A 85 0.98 -2.98 -11.83
C GLU A 85 1.26 -1.83 -10.84
N GLN A 86 0.29 -0.95 -10.62
CA GLN A 86 0.43 0.20 -9.73
C GLN A 86 -0.08 -0.09 -8.31
N THR A 87 -1.14 -0.89 -8.16
CA THR A 87 -1.83 -1.09 -6.88
C THR A 87 -1.44 -2.38 -6.13
N GLU A 88 -0.54 -3.21 -6.67
CA GLU A 88 -0.08 -4.44 -5.99
C GLU A 88 0.75 -4.11 -4.74
N PRO A 89 0.33 -4.57 -3.55
CA PRO A 89 1.18 -4.58 -2.38
C PRO A 89 1.96 -5.91 -2.33
N ALA A 90 3.28 -5.83 -2.15
CA ALA A 90 4.10 -7.03 -2.02
C ALA A 90 5.10 -6.92 -0.88
N THR A 91 5.46 -8.08 -0.31
CA THR A 91 6.50 -8.15 0.73
C THR A 91 7.84 -7.60 0.26
N TYR A 92 8.17 -7.76 -1.03
CA TYR A 92 9.38 -7.20 -1.61
C TYR A 92 9.33 -5.68 -1.83
N ASN A 93 8.14 -5.06 -1.89
CA ASN A 93 8.01 -3.60 -1.86
C ASN A 93 8.36 -3.08 -0.45
N ASN A 94 7.80 -3.72 0.58
CA ASN A 94 7.97 -3.34 1.98
C ASN A 94 9.36 -3.64 2.55
N ALA A 95 9.95 -4.80 2.21
CA ALA A 95 11.22 -5.27 2.77
C ALA A 95 12.37 -4.24 2.72
N PRO A 96 12.71 -3.64 1.56
CA PRO A 96 13.78 -2.65 1.51
C PRO A 96 13.43 -1.37 2.27
N LEU A 97 12.16 -0.95 2.28
CA LEU A 97 11.77 0.30 2.92
C LEU A 97 11.85 0.22 4.45
N ILE A 98 11.54 -0.93 5.05
CA ILE A 98 11.63 -1.12 6.51
C ILE A 98 13.03 -0.80 7.04
N GLY A 99 14.08 -1.25 6.34
CA GLY A 99 15.46 -0.98 6.75
C GLY A 99 15.82 0.51 6.67
N VAL A 100 15.45 1.17 5.56
CA VAL A 100 15.69 2.60 5.37
C VAL A 100 14.93 3.44 6.40
N LEU A 101 13.64 3.14 6.63
CA LEU A 101 12.83 3.84 7.64
C LEU A 101 13.38 3.66 9.04
N SER A 102 13.86 2.46 9.38
CA SER A 102 14.50 2.20 10.67
C SER A 102 15.74 3.07 10.87
N ARG A 103 16.59 3.22 9.83
CA ARG A 103 17.76 4.10 9.88
C ARG A 103 17.38 5.57 10.04
N LEU A 104 16.36 6.03 9.31
CA LEU A 104 15.89 7.42 9.36
C LEU A 104 15.22 7.74 10.70
N HIS A 105 14.48 6.79 11.28
CA HIS A 105 13.85 6.93 12.59
C HIS A 105 14.89 7.12 13.71
N GLY A 106 16.04 6.45 13.62
CA GLY A 106 17.14 6.61 14.58
C GLY A 106 17.83 7.99 14.56
N GLY A 107 17.53 8.85 13.58
CA GLY A 107 18.05 10.20 13.46
C GLY A 107 19.56 10.31 13.21
N SER A 108 20.04 11.56 13.11
CA SER A 108 21.47 11.93 12.99
C SER A 108 22.22 11.83 14.33
N GLY A 109 21.74 11.02 15.27
CA GLY A 109 22.35 10.83 16.58
C GLY A 109 23.65 10.02 16.48
N GLY A 110 24.77 10.69 16.27
CA GLY A 110 26.05 10.40 16.93
C GLY A 110 26.72 9.03 16.80
N TYR A 111 26.34 8.15 15.87
CA TYR A 111 27.12 6.94 15.62
C TYR A 111 28.12 7.19 14.49
N ASN A 112 29.37 7.44 14.89
CA ASN A 112 30.53 7.20 14.04
C ASN A 112 30.34 5.83 13.39
N GLN A 113 30.24 5.81 12.06
CA GLN A 113 30.38 4.59 11.27
C GLN A 113 31.81 4.07 11.45
N LEU A 114 32.09 3.45 12.58
CA LEU A 114 33.10 2.41 12.66
C LEU A 114 32.37 1.10 12.40
N LEU A 115 32.09 0.88 11.11
CA LEU A 115 32.08 -0.48 10.60
C LEU A 115 33.55 -0.87 10.40
N PRO A 116 33.97 -2.11 10.71
CA PRO A 116 35.31 -2.60 10.37
C PRO A 116 35.56 -2.55 8.86
#